data_AF-A0A2W7C4L5-F1
#
_entry.id   AF-A0A2W7C4L5-F1
#
_cell.length_a   1.000
_cell.length_b   1.000
_cell.length_c   1.000
_cell.angle_alpha   90.00
_cell.angle_beta   90.00
_cell.angle_gamma   90.00
#
_symmetry.space_group_name_H-M   'P 1'
#
loop_
_entity.id
_entity.type
_entity.pdbx_description
1 polymer ?
#
loop_
_entity_poly.entity_id
_entity_poly.type
_entity_poly.pdbx_seq_one_letter_code
_entity_poly.pdbx_strand_id
1 'polypeptide(L)' 'MLESNVKIASMRVYADILANAARNGWNYTPQSIVSGSNRHFEEMSLQLIEAGYEIVPVGARPYCNQLNKQAGG' A
#
# COMPACT_ATOMS: atom_id res chain seq x y z
N MET A 1 -7.63 3.88 5.15
CA MET A 1 -6.33 3.30 5.56
C MET A 1 -5.21 4.09 4.91
N LEU A 2 -4.14 4.45 5.64
CA LEU A 2 -3.03 5.19 5.03
C LEU A 2 -2.22 4.29 4.09
N GLU A 3 -1.89 4.78 2.90
CA GLU A 3 -1.09 4.08 1.90
C GLU A 3 0.27 3.64 2.47
N SER A 4 0.89 4.46 3.34
CA SER A 4 2.14 4.08 4.02
C SER A 4 2.00 2.84 4.89
N ASN A 5 0.86 2.66 5.57
CA ASN A 5 0.62 1.49 6.39
C ASN A 5 0.44 0.24 5.52
N VAL A 6 -0.25 0.39 4.38
CA VAL A 6 -0.40 -0.70 3.40
C VAL A 6 0.97 -1.08 2.81
N LYS A 7 1.81 -0.11 2.47
CA LYS A 7 3.19 -0.37 2.00
C LYS A 7 4.02 -1.14 3.03
N ILE A 8 4.02 -0.70 4.29
CA ILE A 8 4.77 -1.36 5.36
C ILE A 8 4.27 -2.80 5.58
N ALA A 9 2.94 -3.00 5.61
CA ALA A 9 2.35 -4.33 5.76
C ALA A 9 2.69 -5.24 4.57
N SER A 10 2.53 -4.74 3.35
CA SER A 10 2.88 -5.44 2.11
C SER A 10 4.34 -5.87 2.10
N MET A 11 5.27 -4.97 2.41
CA MET A 11 6.70 -5.28 2.41
C MET A 11 7.09 -6.34 3.44
N ARG A 12 6.44 -6.36 4.61
CA ARG A 12 6.69 -7.40 5.62
C ARG A 12 6.26 -8.78 5.12
N VAL A 13 5.05 -8.88 4.59
CA VAL A 13 4.54 -10.15 4.03
C VAL A 13 5.39 -10.61 2.84
N TYR A 14 5.76 -9.69 1.95
CA TYR A 14 6.60 -10.03 0.81
C TYR A 14 8.01 -10.49 1.23
N ALA A 15 8.59 -9.89 2.27
CA ALA A 15 9.85 -10.35 2.84
C ALA A 15 9.75 -11.79 3.38
N ASP A 16 8.64 -12.15 4.02
CA ASP A 16 8.40 -13.52 4.50
C ASP A 16 8.29 -14.52 3.34
N ILE A 17 7.66 -14.12 2.23
CA ILE A 17 7.59 -14.91 0.98
C ILE A 17 9.00 -15.15 0.43
N LEU A 18 9.82 -14.11 0.33
CA LEU A 18 11.20 -14.22 -0.14
C LEU A 18 12.05 -15.11 0.77
N ALA A 19 11.92 -14.94 2.09
CA ALA A 19 12.61 -15.79 3.06
C ALA A 19 12.20 -17.26 2.92
N ASN A 20 10.93 -17.53 2.68
CA ASN A 20 10.45 -18.88 2.42
C ASN A 20 10.97 -19.46 1.10
N ALA A 21 11.01 -18.65 0.05
CA ALA A 21 11.57 -19.07 -1.24
C ALA A 21 13.06 -19.41 -1.12
N ALA A 22 13.84 -18.55 -0.45
CA ALA A 22 15.27 -18.76 -0.18
C ALA A 22 15.52 -20.04 0.62
N ARG A 23 14.71 -20.33 1.66
CA ARG A 23 14.78 -21.59 2.41
C ARG A 23 14.54 -22.82 1.53
N ASN A 24 13.76 -22.68 0.46
CA ASN A 24 13.48 -23.74 -0.51
C ASN A 24 14.45 -23.74 -1.71
N GLY A 25 15.55 -23.00 -1.63
CA GLY A 25 16.60 -22.98 -2.67
C GLY A 25 16.30 -22.06 -3.86
N TRP A 26 15.20 -21.30 -3.83
CA TRP A 26 14.89 -20.33 -4.87
C TRP A 26 15.62 -19.02 -4.61
N ASN A 27 16.30 -18.50 -5.64
CA ASN A 27 16.98 -17.22 -5.57
C ASN A 27 16.48 -16.29 -6.68
N TYR A 28 16.03 -15.10 -6.30
CA TYR A 28 15.48 -14.12 -7.23
C TYR A 28 16.50 -13.03 -7.52
N THR A 29 16.55 -12.56 -8.77
CA THR A 29 17.36 -11.40 -9.12
C THR A 29 16.84 -10.15 -8.40
N PRO A 30 17.69 -9.14 -8.12
CA PRO A 30 17.23 -7.88 -7.53
C PRO A 30 16.08 -7.23 -8.31
N GLN A 31 16.12 -7.30 -9.64
CA GLN A 31 15.07 -6.78 -10.52
C GLN A 31 13.74 -7.52 -10.32
N SER A 32 13.79 -8.86 -10.22
CA SER A 32 12.60 -9.68 -9.92
C SER A 32 12.04 -9.37 -8.53
N ILE A 33 12.90 -9.13 -7.54
CA ILE A 33 12.48 -8.76 -6.18
C ILE A 33 11.70 -7.44 -6.19
N VAL A 34 12.24 -6.40 -6.86
CA VAL A 34 11.60 -5.07 -6.96
C VAL A 34 10.27 -5.14 -7.72
N SER A 35 10.24 -5.85 -8.86
CA SER A 35 9.02 -6.02 -9.64
C SER A 35 7.94 -6.76 -8.83
N GLY A 36 8.33 -7.84 -8.14
CA GLY A 36 7.41 -8.60 -7.30
C GLY A 36 6.92 -7.83 -6.08
N SER A 37 7.74 -6.96 -5.46
CA SER A 37 7.27 -6.13 -4.34
C SER A 37 6.23 -5.10 -4.76
N ASN A 38 6.39 -4.50 -5.96
CA ASN A 38 5.42 -3.56 -6.51
C ASN A 38 4.10 -4.26 -6.79
N ARG A 39 4.16 -5.40 -7.50
CA ARG A 39 2.99 -6.22 -7.80
C ARG A 39 2.27 -6.67 -6.52
N HIS A 40 3.00 -7.14 -5.51
CA HIS A 40 2.41 -7.57 -4.25
C HIS A 40 1.69 -6.42 -3.51
N PHE A 41 2.26 -5.21 -3.55
CA PHE A 41 1.60 -4.03 -3.00
C PHE A 41 0.32 -3.66 -3.75
N GLU A 42 0.32 -3.72 -5.08
CA GLU A 42 -0.86 -3.48 -5.92
C GLU A 42 -1.97 -4.50 -5.63
N GLU A 43 -1.65 -5.79 -5.61
CA GLU A 43 -2.59 -6.88 -5.32
C GLU A 43 -3.19 -6.75 -3.91
N MET A 44 -2.37 -6.50 -2.89
CA MET A 44 -2.86 -6.27 -1.52
C MET A 44 -3.76 -5.03 -1.44
N SER A 45 -3.42 -3.96 -2.16
CA SER A 45 -4.24 -2.75 -2.21
C SER A 45 -5.60 -3.03 -2.83
N LEU A 46 -5.65 -3.79 -3.92
CA LEU A 46 -6.90 -4.22 -4.56
C LEU A 46 -7.77 -5.06 -3.61
N GLN A 47 -7.19 -6.02 -2.90
CA GLN A 47 -7.91 -6.83 -1.91
C GLN A 47 -8.51 -5.99 -0.78
N LEU A 48 -7.78 -4.99 -0.30
CA LEU A 48 -8.29 -4.07 0.73
C LEU A 48 -9.42 -3.19 0.20
N ILE A 49 -9.32 -2.72 -1.05
CA ILE A 49 -10.40 -1.96 -1.70
C ILE A 49 -11.65 -2.82 -1.86
N GLU A 50 -11.49 -4.06 -2.32
CA GLU A 50 -12.59 -5.04 -2.43
C GLU A 50 -13.24 -5.33 -1.07
N ALA A 51 -12.44 -5.36 0.00
CA ALA A 51 -12.93 -5.50 1.38
C ALA A 51 -13.59 -4.22 1.94
N GLY A 52 -13.68 -3.15 1.15
CA GLY A 52 -14.36 -1.90 1.52
C GLY A 52 -13.47 -0.84 2.17
N TYR A 53 -12.15 -1.01 2.16
CA TYR A 53 -11.23 0.01 2.65
C TYR A 53 -10.88 1.03 1.57
N GLU A 54 -10.99 2.30 1.90
CA GLU A 54 -10.37 3.37 1.12
C GLU A 54 -8.88 3.47 1.48
N ILE A 55 -7.99 3.43 0.49
CA ILE A 55 -6.55 3.65 0.67
C ILE A 55 -6.24 5.11 0.34
N VAL A 56 -5.72 5.83 1.33
CA VAL A 56 -5.50 7.28 1.27
C VAL A 56 -4.01 7.58 1.23
N PRO A 57 -3.50 8.36 0.25
CA PRO A 57 -2.10 8.74 0.18
C PRO A 57 -1.66 9.52 1.41
N VAL A 58 -0.40 9.34 1.83
CA VAL A 58 0.18 10.20 2.87
C VAL A 58 0.29 11.63 2.33
N GLY A 59 -0.35 12.57 3.01
CA GLY A 59 -0.38 13.98 2.59
C GLY A 59 -1.59 14.37 1.74
N ALA A 60 -2.48 13.44 1.42
CA ALA A 60 -3.84 13.78 1.00
C ALA A 60 -4.53 14.46 2.19
N ARG A 61 -4.51 15.80 2.22
CA ARG A 61 -5.36 16.55 3.14
C ARG A 61 -6.80 16.19 2.77
N PRO A 62 -7.67 15.86 3.74
CA PRO A 62 -9.10 15.92 3.49
C PRO A 62 -9.36 17.29 2.88
N TYR A 63 -10.01 17.33 1.71
CA TYR A 63 -10.45 18.60 1.15
C TYR A 63 -11.44 19.17 2.18
N CYS A 64 -10.97 20.09 3.03
CA CYS A 64 -11.85 20.82 3.93
C CYS A 64 -12.83 21.55 3.02
N ASN A 65 -14.05 21.02 2.94
CA ASN A 65 -15.13 21.63 2.19
C ASN A 65 -15.24 23.09 2.60
N GLN A 66 -15.38 23.96 1.60
CA GLN A 66 -15.58 25.39 1.71
C GLN A 66 -16.73 25.74 2.67
N LEU A 67 -16.45 25.87 3.97
CA LEU A 67 -17.36 26.45 4.97
C LEU A 67 -16.82 27.81 5.45
N ASN A 68 -16.45 28.67 4.48
CA ASN A 68 -16.30 30.10 4.76
C ASN A 68 -16.71 30.98 3.57
N LYS A 69 -17.71 30.54 2.79
CA LYS A 69 -18.66 31.47 2.19
C LYS A 69 -19.91 31.40 3.06
N GLN A 70 -20.33 32.54 3.61
CA GLN A 70 -21.57 32.79 4.36
C GLN A 70 -21.54 32.60 5.89
N ALA A 71 -20.77 33.46 6.56
CA ALA A 71 -21.27 34.24 7.70
C ALA A 71 -20.72 35.67 7.46
N GLY A 72 -21.48 36.59 6.84
CA GLY A 72 -22.52 37.39 7.50
C GLY A 72 -21.85 38.35 8.49
N GLY A 73 -21.82 39.68 8.32
CA GLY A 73 -22.34 40.62 7.33
C GLY A 73 -21.69 41.98 7.59
#